data_AF-A0A1V2QVF2-F1
#
_entry.id   AF-A0A1V2QVF2-F1
#
_cell.length_a   1.000
_cell.length_b   1.000
_cell.length_c   1.000
_cell.angle_alpha   90.00
_cell.angle_beta   90.00
_cell.angle_gamma   90.00
#
_symmetry.space_group_name_H-M   'P 1'
#
loop_
_entity.id
_entity.type
_entity.pdbx_description
1 polymer ?
#
loop_
_entity_poly.entity_id
_entity_poly.type
_entity_poly.pdbx_seq_one_letter_code
_entity_poly.pdbx_strand_id
1 'polypeptide(L)'
;MMSTRGRYSSGHARPTADDWRRGFAEPDFEDEEPPARGRNAPNTSPEPGPGAFSGADDSGAITVAVDRAGRVVDVTIAQNWRNYITPRALGQALLTAAGNAIVELVAEHVEGLDLDPIIVKVPTAPTAIPSEDYYSVLNEMADLLTRAGRDLEIYRDEAESVLNATATAAGPNGRVSVTVARGRVVEVTADSRWASHVRYTEIRSEALGAFRAAARQLGDTDITTVQKPASLARLQELVEHLAHGTRD
;
A
#
# COMPACT_ATOMS: atom_id res chain seq x y z
N MET A 1 15.75 50.34 27.15
CA MET A 1 16.84 49.35 27.23
C MET A 1 17.36 49.11 25.83
N MET A 2 18.54 49.66 25.56
CA MET A 2 19.26 49.61 24.28
C MET A 2 20.06 48.32 24.22
N SER A 3 20.04 47.60 23.08
CA SER A 3 21.04 46.57 22.82
C SER A 3 21.53 46.65 21.38
N THR A 4 22.85 46.74 21.31
CA THR A 4 23.77 47.06 20.22
C THR A 4 23.78 46.05 19.08
N ARG A 5 23.70 46.54 17.84
CA ARG A 5 23.97 45.79 16.61
C ARG A 5 25.48 45.73 16.35
N GLY A 6 26.06 44.53 16.40
CA GLY A 6 27.44 44.26 15.96
C GLY A 6 27.53 44.11 14.44
N ARG A 7 28.33 44.95 13.79
CA ARG A 7 28.71 44.82 12.38
C ARG A 7 29.91 43.89 12.26
N TYR A 8 29.73 42.72 11.66
CA TYR A 8 30.84 41.91 11.16
C TYR A 8 31.16 42.37 9.72
N SER A 9 32.37 42.89 9.54
CA SER A 9 32.95 43.26 8.24
C SER A 9 33.82 42.09 7.78
N SER A 10 33.26 41.23 6.94
CA SER A 10 34.02 40.22 6.20
C SER A 10 34.45 40.81 4.85
N GLY A 11 35.71 41.24 4.79
CA GLY A 11 36.36 41.65 3.55
C GLY A 11 36.60 40.43 2.65
N HIS A 12 35.65 40.14 1.76
CA HIS A 12 35.90 39.24 0.64
C HIS A 12 36.71 39.99 -0.43
N ALA A 13 37.99 39.63 -0.55
CA ALA A 13 38.82 40.00 -1.67
C ALA A 13 38.13 39.55 -2.97
N ARG A 14 37.91 40.50 -3.89
CA ARG A 14 37.35 40.21 -5.21
C ARG A 14 38.40 39.43 -6.01
N PRO A 15 38.06 38.25 -6.58
CA PRO A 15 38.95 37.57 -7.50
C PRO A 15 39.21 38.48 -8.72
N THR A 16 40.48 38.73 -9.00
CA THR A 16 40.92 39.52 -10.15
C THR A 16 40.69 38.74 -11.44
N ALA A 17 40.38 39.44 -12.54
CA ALA A 17 40.04 38.85 -13.84
C ALA A 17 41.13 37.92 -14.43
N ASP A 18 42.36 37.97 -13.91
CA ASP A 18 43.47 37.12 -14.35
C ASP A 18 43.45 35.69 -13.79
N ASP A 19 42.70 35.42 -12.71
CA ASP A 19 42.68 34.09 -12.08
C ASP A 19 41.88 33.05 -12.90
N TRP A 20 41.02 33.52 -13.82
CA TRP A 20 40.24 32.65 -14.71
C TRP A 20 41.04 32.12 -15.91
N ARG A 21 42.23 32.67 -16.21
CA ARG A 21 42.98 32.31 -17.42
C ARG A 21 44.01 31.18 -17.23
N ARG A 22 44.33 30.77 -16.00
CA ARG A 22 45.42 29.80 -15.74
C ARG A 22 44.98 28.35 -15.51
N GLY A 23 43.69 28.03 -15.56
CA GLY A 23 43.17 26.70 -15.24
C GLY A 23 42.96 25.72 -16.41
N PHE A 24 43.16 26.14 -17.67
CA PHE A 24 42.86 25.34 -18.86
C PHE A 24 44.13 24.98 -19.66
N ALA A 25 45.14 24.44 -18.98
CA ALA A 25 46.14 23.64 -19.67
C ALA A 25 45.50 22.27 -19.93
N GLU A 26 44.90 22.15 -21.12
CA GLU A 26 44.32 20.92 -21.66
C GLU A 26 45.39 19.82 -21.63
N PRO A 27 45.20 18.71 -20.89
CA PRO A 27 45.93 17.50 -21.21
C PRO A 27 45.44 17.01 -22.57
N ASP A 28 46.38 16.72 -23.47
CA ASP A 28 46.15 16.02 -24.73
C ASP A 28 45.38 14.73 -24.43
N PHE A 29 44.06 14.78 -24.57
CA PHE A 29 43.22 13.59 -24.64
C PHE A 29 43.43 13.02 -26.04
N GLU A 30 44.40 12.12 -26.14
CA GLU A 30 44.56 11.23 -27.28
C GLU A 30 43.21 10.62 -27.64
N ASP A 31 42.94 10.55 -28.94
CA ASP A 31 41.70 10.10 -29.59
C ASP A 31 41.27 8.70 -29.11
N GLU A 32 40.67 8.61 -27.92
CA GLU A 32 40.06 7.40 -27.40
C GLU A 32 38.71 7.23 -28.11
N GLU A 33 38.78 6.47 -29.22
CA GLU A 33 37.67 6.10 -30.07
C GLU A 33 36.46 5.72 -29.19
N PRO A 34 35.37 6.51 -29.21
CA PRO A 34 34.29 6.36 -28.24
C PRO A 34 33.73 4.95 -28.37
N PRO A 35 33.67 4.15 -27.28
CA PRO A 35 33.22 2.77 -27.35
C PRO A 35 31.85 2.79 -28.00
N ALA A 36 31.71 2.03 -29.10
CA ALA A 36 30.47 1.89 -29.84
C ALA A 36 29.35 1.68 -28.82
N ARG A 37 28.47 2.69 -28.68
CA ARG A 37 27.33 2.66 -27.77
C ARG A 37 26.43 1.51 -28.21
N GLY A 38 26.71 0.33 -27.67
CA GLY A 38 25.94 -0.87 -27.82
C GLY A 38 24.50 -0.55 -27.44
N ARG A 39 23.61 -0.80 -28.39
CA ARG A 39 22.16 -0.74 -28.24
C ARG A 39 21.74 -1.40 -26.92
N ASN A 40 20.88 -0.69 -26.19
CA ASN A 40 20.04 -1.24 -25.13
C ASN A 40 20.82 -1.93 -24.01
N ALA A 41 21.56 -1.16 -23.20
CA ALA A 41 21.70 -1.57 -21.81
C ALA A 41 20.27 -1.74 -21.26
N PRO A 42 19.85 -2.94 -20.82
CA PRO A 42 18.56 -3.10 -20.17
C PRO A 42 18.55 -2.09 -19.04
N ASN A 43 17.56 -1.21 -19.07
CA ASN A 43 17.39 -0.13 -18.11
C ASN A 43 17.17 -0.82 -16.75
N THR A 44 18.29 -1.12 -16.08
CA THR A 44 18.33 -1.94 -14.88
C THR A 44 17.89 -1.01 -13.78
N SER A 45 16.57 -0.95 -13.65
CA SER A 45 15.91 -0.22 -12.59
C SER A 45 16.49 -0.76 -11.28
N PRO A 46 16.77 0.12 -10.30
CA PRO A 46 17.30 -0.32 -9.01
C PRO A 46 16.44 -1.46 -8.49
N GLU A 47 17.08 -2.57 -8.11
CA GLU A 47 16.34 -3.70 -7.57
C GLU A 47 15.42 -3.22 -6.44
N PRO A 48 14.16 -3.66 -6.41
CA PRO A 48 13.27 -3.36 -5.30
C PRO A 48 13.98 -3.76 -4.00
N GLY A 49 13.95 -2.88 -3.00
CA GLY A 49 14.59 -3.16 -1.71
C GLY A 49 14.09 -4.49 -1.12
N PRO A 50 14.89 -5.16 -0.29
CA PRO A 50 14.54 -6.47 0.27
C PRO A 50 13.15 -6.43 0.91
N GLY A 51 12.27 -7.37 0.48
CA GLY A 51 10.89 -7.48 0.96
C GLY A 51 9.85 -6.64 0.20
N ALA A 52 10.20 -6.10 -0.97
CA ALA A 52 9.24 -5.51 -1.90
C ALA A 52 8.93 -6.45 -3.07
N PHE A 53 7.68 -6.43 -3.52
CA PHE A 53 7.14 -7.24 -4.60
C PHE A 53 6.87 -6.35 -5.80
N SER A 54 7.31 -6.76 -6.98
CA SER A 54 7.22 -5.92 -8.18
C SER A 54 6.31 -6.52 -9.24
N GLY A 55 5.47 -5.69 -9.85
CA GLY A 55 4.68 -6.04 -11.02
C GLY A 55 4.92 -5.03 -12.14
N ALA A 56 4.92 -5.52 -13.38
CA ALA A 56 5.04 -4.69 -14.58
C ALA A 56 3.72 -4.66 -15.36
N ASP A 57 3.52 -3.62 -16.16
CA ASP A 57 2.44 -3.62 -17.15
C ASP A 57 2.79 -4.53 -18.34
N ASP A 58 1.82 -4.83 -19.21
CA ASP A 58 2.00 -5.74 -20.36
C ASP A 58 3.12 -5.28 -21.32
N SER A 59 3.40 -3.98 -21.36
CA SER A 59 4.45 -3.44 -22.23
C SER A 59 5.84 -3.41 -21.57
N GLY A 60 5.93 -3.62 -20.26
CA GLY A 60 7.15 -3.46 -19.47
C GLY A 60 7.65 -2.01 -19.35
N ALA A 61 6.87 -1.02 -19.78
CA ALA A 61 7.23 0.39 -19.69
C ALA A 61 7.07 0.94 -18.27
N ILE A 62 6.24 0.30 -17.45
CA ILE A 62 5.94 0.68 -16.07
C ILE A 62 6.12 -0.53 -15.16
N THR A 63 6.83 -0.32 -14.05
CA THR A 63 6.96 -1.29 -12.97
C THR A 63 6.57 -0.63 -11.66
N VAL A 64 5.76 -1.30 -10.86
CA VAL A 64 5.33 -0.85 -9.55
C VAL A 64 5.85 -1.83 -8.51
N ALA A 65 6.41 -1.32 -7.42
CA ALA A 65 6.85 -2.12 -6.28
C ALA A 65 5.97 -1.84 -5.07
N VAL A 66 5.50 -2.89 -4.39
CA VAL A 66 4.71 -2.83 -3.17
C VAL A 66 5.45 -3.47 -1.99
N ASP A 67 5.22 -2.97 -0.78
CA ASP A 67 5.70 -3.61 0.44
C ASP A 67 4.79 -4.78 0.89
N ARG A 68 5.15 -5.43 1.99
CA ARG A 68 4.35 -6.51 2.62
C ARG A 68 2.96 -6.08 3.07
N ALA A 69 2.71 -4.78 3.24
CA ALA A 69 1.40 -4.24 3.58
C ALA A 69 0.59 -3.88 2.32
N GLY A 70 1.08 -4.21 1.11
CA GLY A 70 0.44 -3.87 -0.16
C GLY A 70 0.56 -2.39 -0.54
N ARG A 71 1.42 -1.62 0.14
CA ARG A 71 1.59 -0.18 -0.14
C ARG A 71 2.63 0.00 -1.23
N VAL A 72 2.32 0.83 -2.23
CA VAL A 72 3.28 1.18 -3.28
C VAL A 72 4.45 1.98 -2.69
N VAL A 73 5.65 1.39 -2.74
CA VAL A 73 6.89 2.01 -2.25
C VAL A 73 7.67 2.69 -3.36
N ASP A 74 7.58 2.17 -4.59
CA ASP A 74 8.23 2.74 -5.76
C ASP A 74 7.41 2.55 -7.04
N VAL A 75 7.61 3.46 -7.98
CA VAL A 75 7.10 3.41 -9.35
C VAL A 75 8.26 3.70 -10.29
N THR A 76 8.56 2.79 -11.19
CA THR A 76 9.56 2.97 -12.23
C THR A 76 8.90 3.09 -13.59
N ILE A 77 9.33 4.07 -14.37
CA ILE A 77 8.81 4.35 -15.71
C ILE A 77 9.99 4.43 -16.67
N ALA A 78 9.95 3.65 -17.73
CA ALA A 78 10.97 3.65 -18.76
C ALA A 78 11.10 5.05 -19.41
N GLN A 79 12.32 5.51 -19.66
CA GLN A 79 12.56 6.82 -20.26
C GLN A 79 11.86 6.98 -21.63
N ASN A 80 11.76 5.88 -22.38
CA ASN A 80 11.13 5.77 -23.68
C ASN A 80 9.71 5.16 -23.62
N TRP A 81 9.01 5.27 -22.50
CA TRP A 81 7.67 4.69 -22.29
C TRP A 81 6.68 5.00 -23.43
N ARG A 82 6.77 6.18 -24.05
CA ARG A 82 5.91 6.62 -25.15
C ARG A 82 6.00 5.73 -26.40
N ASN A 83 7.08 4.96 -26.55
CA ASN A 83 7.23 4.00 -27.63
C ASN A 83 6.38 2.74 -27.43
N TYR A 84 5.85 2.54 -26.22
CA TYR A 84 5.17 1.33 -25.80
C TYR A 84 3.72 1.58 -25.37
N ILE A 85 3.46 2.70 -24.70
CA ILE A 85 2.13 3.07 -24.21
C ILE A 85 1.75 4.48 -24.66
N THR A 86 0.48 4.66 -25.03
CA THR A 86 -0.06 5.98 -25.38
C THR A 86 -0.32 6.80 -24.10
N PRO A 87 -0.28 8.15 -24.15
CA PRO A 87 -0.60 8.99 -22.98
C PRO A 87 -1.99 8.72 -22.37
N ARG A 88 -2.96 8.27 -23.18
CA ARG A 88 -4.30 7.89 -22.71
C ARG A 88 -4.31 6.55 -21.97
N ALA A 89 -3.39 5.64 -22.31
CA ALA A 89 -3.26 4.33 -21.67
C ALA A 89 -2.44 4.35 -20.37
N LEU A 90 -1.83 5.49 -20.02
CA LEU A 90 -0.94 5.62 -18.86
C LEU A 90 -1.61 5.19 -17.54
N GLY A 91 -2.85 5.63 -17.29
CA GLY A 91 -3.59 5.26 -16.08
C GLY A 91 -3.83 3.75 -16.00
N GLN A 92 -4.26 3.13 -17.10
CA GLN A 92 -4.47 1.68 -17.16
C GLN A 92 -3.16 0.90 -16.98
N ALA A 93 -2.06 1.33 -17.57
CA ALA A 93 -0.76 0.68 -17.43
C ALA A 93 -0.27 0.71 -15.98
N LEU A 94 -0.43 1.86 -15.28
CA LEU A 94 -0.15 1.97 -13.84
C LEU A 94 -1.03 1.02 -13.00
N LEU A 95 -2.33 0.93 -13.33
CA LEU A 95 -3.25 0.02 -12.65
C LEU A 95 -2.84 -1.45 -12.84
N THR A 96 -2.53 -1.86 -14.08
CA THR A 96 -2.09 -3.22 -14.38
C THR A 96 -0.79 -3.56 -13.65
N ALA A 97 0.22 -2.69 -13.70
CA ALA A 97 1.48 -2.90 -13.00
C ALA A 97 1.29 -3.04 -11.48
N ALA A 98 0.45 -2.19 -10.87
CA ALA A 98 0.12 -2.27 -9.45
C ALA A 98 -0.65 -3.55 -9.10
N GLY A 99 -1.60 -3.96 -9.94
CA GLY A 99 -2.34 -5.22 -9.78
C GLY A 99 -1.41 -6.43 -9.82
N ASN A 100 -0.48 -6.47 -10.76
CA ASN A 100 0.51 -7.54 -10.87
C ASN A 100 1.43 -7.58 -9.64
N ALA A 101 1.83 -6.44 -9.10
CA ALA A 101 2.65 -6.39 -7.88
C ALA A 101 1.92 -6.98 -6.66
N ILE A 102 0.60 -6.78 -6.57
CA ILE A 102 -0.24 -7.38 -5.53
C ILE A 102 -0.40 -8.88 -5.73
N VAL A 103 -0.50 -9.37 -6.96
CA VAL A 103 -0.54 -10.81 -7.25
C VAL A 103 0.74 -11.50 -6.75
N GLU A 104 1.91 -10.92 -7.01
CA GLU A 104 3.19 -11.42 -6.51
C GLU A 104 3.24 -11.42 -4.97
N LEU A 105 2.76 -10.35 -4.32
CA LEU A 105 2.64 -10.28 -2.86
C LEU A 105 1.75 -11.39 -2.29
N VAL A 106 0.62 -11.68 -2.94
CA VAL A 106 -0.32 -12.72 -2.48
C VAL A 106 0.25 -14.12 -2.72
N ALA A 107 0.94 -14.36 -3.84
CA ALA A 107 1.59 -15.63 -4.13
C ALA A 107 2.57 -16.02 -3.02
N GLU A 108 3.41 -15.08 -2.58
CA GLU A 108 4.33 -15.28 -1.45
C GLU A 108 3.60 -15.63 -0.14
N HIS A 109 2.48 -14.96 0.16
CA HIS A 109 1.73 -15.23 1.39
C HIS A 109 1.06 -16.60 1.39
N VAL A 110 0.59 -17.08 0.23
CA VAL A 110 -0.05 -18.39 0.10
C VAL A 110 0.97 -19.51 0.30
N GLU A 111 2.20 -19.36 -0.21
CA GLU A 111 3.26 -20.36 0.03
C GLU A 111 3.65 -20.49 1.51
N GLY A 112 3.42 -19.45 2.32
CA GLY A 112 3.67 -19.47 3.76
C GLY A 112 2.53 -20.03 4.63
N LEU A 113 1.32 -20.22 4.08
CA LEU A 113 0.18 -20.74 4.82
C LEU A 113 0.12 -22.27 4.69
N ASP A 114 0.76 -22.96 5.63
CA ASP A 114 0.59 -24.40 5.83
C ASP A 114 -0.82 -24.66 6.40
N LEU A 115 -1.81 -24.80 5.51
CA LEU A 115 -3.21 -25.00 5.87
C LEU A 115 -3.43 -26.43 6.34
N ASP A 116 -3.06 -26.70 7.59
CA ASP A 116 -3.47 -27.93 8.27
C ASP A 116 -5.02 -27.99 8.32
N PRO A 117 -5.64 -29.11 7.91
CA PRO A 117 -7.10 -29.21 7.83
C PRO A 117 -7.72 -29.12 9.23
N ILE A 118 -8.50 -28.06 9.47
CA ILE A 118 -9.26 -27.86 10.71
C ILE A 118 -10.34 -28.94 10.80
N ILE A 119 -10.09 -30.00 11.57
CA ILE A 119 -11.08 -31.02 11.91
C ILE A 119 -11.97 -30.46 13.03
N VAL A 120 -13.16 -29.99 12.69
CA VAL A 120 -14.18 -29.57 13.66
C VAL A 120 -14.76 -30.82 14.34
N LYS A 121 -14.37 -31.07 15.59
CA LYS A 121 -15.04 -32.08 16.44
C LYS A 121 -16.41 -31.53 16.85
N VAL A 122 -17.47 -32.13 16.32
CA VAL A 122 -18.85 -31.90 16.76
C VAL A 122 -18.99 -32.41 18.21
N PRO A 123 -19.39 -31.58 19.18
CA PRO A 123 -19.62 -32.04 20.54
C PRO A 123 -20.81 -33.01 20.61
N THR A 124 -20.65 -34.10 21.34
CA THR A 124 -21.71 -35.07 21.65
C THR A 124 -22.73 -34.46 22.62
N ALA A 125 -24.02 -34.76 22.41
CA ALA A 125 -25.16 -34.12 23.08
C ALA A 125 -25.12 -34.18 24.63
N PRO A 126 -25.58 -33.12 25.33
CA PRO A 126 -25.52 -33.03 26.79
C PRO A 126 -26.61 -33.84 27.52
N THR A 127 -26.28 -34.25 28.75
CA THR A 127 -27.13 -35.00 29.71
C THR A 127 -28.17 -34.11 30.41
N ALA A 128 -29.31 -34.70 30.78
CA ALA A 128 -30.52 -34.05 31.28
C ALA A 128 -30.33 -33.18 32.54
N ILE A 129 -30.82 -31.93 32.50
CA ILE A 129 -30.77 -30.92 33.57
C ILE A 129 -32.09 -30.96 34.40
N PRO A 130 -32.07 -30.73 35.73
CA PRO A 130 -33.28 -30.67 36.58
C PRO A 130 -34.27 -29.55 36.20
N SER A 131 -35.57 -29.78 36.44
CA SER A 131 -36.69 -29.15 35.69
C SER A 131 -37.28 -27.82 36.20
N GLU A 132 -36.94 -27.34 37.40
CA GLU A 132 -37.63 -26.16 37.97
C GLU A 132 -37.03 -24.80 37.57
N ASP A 133 -35.71 -24.71 37.38
CA ASP A 133 -35.05 -23.47 36.88
C ASP A 133 -34.88 -23.45 35.36
N TYR A 134 -35.23 -24.55 34.68
CA TYR A 134 -34.97 -24.78 33.27
C TYR A 134 -35.58 -23.70 32.35
N TYR A 135 -36.81 -23.27 32.62
CA TYR A 135 -37.48 -22.24 31.81
C TYR A 135 -36.87 -20.84 31.98
N SER A 136 -36.31 -20.53 33.15
CA SER A 136 -35.66 -19.24 33.39
C SER A 136 -34.34 -19.14 32.62
N VAL A 137 -33.54 -20.21 32.66
CA VAL A 137 -32.27 -20.34 31.93
C VAL A 137 -32.50 -20.34 30.42
N LEU A 138 -33.54 -21.03 29.93
CA LEU A 138 -33.90 -21.02 28.51
C LEU A 138 -34.30 -19.62 28.01
N ASN A 139 -35.06 -18.85 28.80
CA ASN A 139 -35.43 -17.49 28.42
C ASN A 139 -34.20 -16.56 28.41
N GLU A 140 -33.29 -16.70 29.38
CA GLU A 140 -32.03 -15.95 29.39
C GLU A 140 -31.15 -16.29 28.18
N MET A 141 -31.04 -17.58 27.83
CA MET A 141 -30.34 -18.02 26.62
C MET A 141 -30.98 -17.49 25.34
N ALA A 142 -32.32 -17.50 25.24
CA ALA A 142 -33.04 -16.98 24.09
C ALA A 142 -32.83 -15.46 23.91
N ASP A 143 -32.86 -14.70 25.02
CA ASP A 143 -32.56 -13.27 25.02
C ASP A 143 -31.10 -12.99 24.65
N LEU A 144 -30.15 -13.77 25.16
CA LEU A 144 -28.74 -13.67 24.80
C LEU A 144 -28.50 -13.96 23.33
N LEU A 145 -29.10 -15.01 22.77
CA LEU A 145 -29.01 -15.34 21.34
C LEU A 145 -29.59 -14.24 20.46
N THR A 146 -30.72 -13.64 20.87
CA THR A 146 -31.35 -12.54 20.14
C THR A 146 -30.47 -11.29 20.16
N ARG A 147 -29.86 -10.95 21.31
CA ARG A 147 -28.90 -9.84 21.40
C ARG A 147 -27.64 -10.11 20.58
N ALA A 148 -27.09 -11.31 20.69
CA ALA A 148 -25.91 -11.71 19.92
C ALA A 148 -26.17 -11.69 18.41
N GLY A 149 -27.35 -12.13 17.96
CA GLY A 149 -27.73 -12.05 16.54
C GLY A 149 -27.78 -10.60 16.04
N ARG A 150 -28.35 -9.68 16.83
CA ARG A 150 -28.37 -8.24 16.50
C ARG A 150 -26.95 -7.65 16.46
N ASP A 151 -26.13 -7.95 17.46
CA ASP A 151 -24.76 -7.44 17.53
C ASP A 151 -23.89 -7.99 16.40
N LEU A 152 -24.13 -9.23 15.95
CA LEU A 152 -23.46 -9.82 14.81
C LEU A 152 -23.86 -9.14 13.49
N GLU A 153 -25.13 -8.76 13.33
CA GLU A 153 -25.57 -8.01 12.16
C GLU A 153 -24.93 -6.62 12.13
N ILE A 154 -24.93 -5.89 13.26
CA ILE A 154 -24.25 -4.59 13.39
C ILE A 154 -22.76 -4.73 13.08
N TYR A 155 -22.09 -5.71 13.68
CA TYR A 155 -20.68 -5.98 13.41
C TYR A 155 -20.42 -6.35 11.96
N ARG A 156 -21.32 -7.10 11.32
CA ARG A 156 -21.23 -7.43 9.89
C ARG A 156 -21.36 -6.18 9.05
N ASP A 157 -22.33 -5.31 9.32
CA ASP A 157 -22.55 -4.07 8.59
C ASP A 157 -21.36 -3.11 8.75
N GLU A 158 -20.83 -2.99 9.96
CA GLU A 158 -19.61 -2.20 10.25
C GLU A 158 -18.40 -2.79 9.54
N ALA A 159 -18.18 -4.11 9.64
CA ALA A 159 -17.11 -4.80 8.94
C ALA A 159 -17.25 -4.64 7.42
N GLU A 160 -18.45 -4.75 6.87
CA GLU A 160 -18.73 -4.56 5.44
C GLU A 160 -18.49 -3.11 5.02
N SER A 161 -18.84 -2.14 5.85
CA SER A 161 -18.55 -0.72 5.62
C SER A 161 -17.04 -0.45 5.58
N VAL A 162 -16.28 -0.99 6.55
CA VAL A 162 -14.82 -0.87 6.58
C VAL A 162 -14.18 -1.61 5.40
N LEU A 163 -14.68 -2.80 5.06
CA LEU A 163 -14.23 -3.55 3.90
C LEU A 163 -14.56 -2.80 2.59
N ASN A 164 -15.67 -2.08 2.51
CA ASN A 164 -16.05 -1.31 1.33
C ASN A 164 -15.47 0.11 1.32
N ALA A 165 -14.68 0.48 2.33
CA ALA A 165 -14.00 1.76 2.36
C ALA A 165 -13.08 1.91 1.15
N THR A 166 -13.28 3.01 0.44
CA THR A 166 -12.46 3.44 -0.69
C THR A 166 -11.79 4.75 -0.33
N ALA A 167 -10.54 4.89 -0.72
CA ALA A 167 -9.78 6.12 -0.56
C ALA A 167 -9.32 6.58 -1.94
N THR A 168 -9.65 7.81 -2.30
CA THR A 168 -9.22 8.43 -3.56
C THR A 168 -8.33 9.62 -3.27
N ALA A 169 -7.11 9.58 -3.80
CA ALA A 169 -6.19 10.69 -3.68
C ALA A 169 -5.53 11.02 -5.01
N ALA A 170 -5.15 12.29 -5.15
CA ALA A 170 -4.41 12.78 -6.30
C ALA A 170 -2.93 12.95 -5.96
N GLY A 171 -2.11 12.94 -7.02
CA GLY A 171 -0.70 13.31 -6.96
C GLY A 171 -0.52 14.79 -6.61
N PRO A 172 0.73 15.23 -6.36
CA PRO A 172 1.02 16.58 -5.89
C PRO A 172 0.48 17.70 -6.80
N ASN A 173 0.36 17.44 -8.11
CA ASN A 173 -0.14 18.41 -9.09
C ASN A 173 -1.54 18.09 -9.61
N GLY A 174 -2.22 17.09 -9.05
CA GLY A 174 -3.57 16.68 -9.46
C GLY A 174 -3.64 16.02 -10.84
N ARG A 175 -2.51 15.53 -11.39
CA ARG A 175 -2.46 14.98 -12.77
C ARG A 175 -2.65 13.48 -12.83
N VAL A 176 -2.37 12.79 -11.74
CA VAL A 176 -2.69 11.37 -11.54
C VAL A 176 -3.58 11.28 -10.31
N SER A 177 -4.67 10.51 -10.39
CA SER A 177 -5.46 10.14 -9.21
C SER A 177 -5.59 8.63 -9.11
N VAL A 178 -5.61 8.16 -7.87
CA VAL A 178 -5.60 6.74 -7.53
C VAL A 178 -6.73 6.50 -6.53
N THR A 179 -7.54 5.48 -6.81
CA THR A 179 -8.52 4.95 -5.87
C THR A 179 -8.05 3.59 -5.37
N VAL A 180 -8.00 3.44 -4.05
CA VAL A 180 -7.62 2.21 -3.36
C VAL A 180 -8.81 1.71 -2.55
N ALA A 181 -9.03 0.39 -2.55
CA ALA A 181 -10.04 -0.29 -1.75
C ALA A 181 -9.41 -1.53 -1.11
N ARG A 182 -9.55 -1.76 0.20
CA ARG A 182 -8.98 -2.97 0.86
C ARG A 182 -7.48 -3.20 0.57
N GLY A 183 -6.70 -2.13 0.50
CA GLY A 183 -5.27 -2.22 0.16
C GLY A 183 -4.96 -2.57 -1.30
N ARG A 184 -5.96 -2.72 -2.17
CA ARG A 184 -5.78 -2.94 -3.61
C ARG A 184 -6.12 -1.69 -4.41
N VAL A 185 -5.36 -1.43 -5.45
CA VAL A 185 -5.63 -0.34 -6.39
C VAL A 185 -6.79 -0.76 -7.29
N VAL A 186 -7.89 0.00 -7.29
CA VAL A 186 -9.08 -0.30 -8.09
C VAL A 186 -9.22 0.59 -9.32
N GLU A 187 -8.69 1.81 -9.25
CA GLU A 187 -8.73 2.75 -10.36
C GLU A 187 -7.49 3.65 -10.33
N VAL A 188 -6.95 3.93 -11.52
CA VAL A 188 -5.92 4.95 -11.71
C VAL A 188 -6.29 5.78 -12.94
N THR A 189 -6.43 7.09 -12.75
CA THR A 189 -6.66 8.03 -13.85
C THR A 189 -5.46 8.96 -14.00
N ALA A 190 -5.11 9.26 -15.24
CA ALA A 190 -4.03 10.17 -15.58
C ALA A 190 -4.48 11.17 -16.64
N ASP A 191 -4.14 12.44 -16.46
CA ASP A 191 -4.39 13.49 -17.44
C ASP A 191 -3.55 13.26 -18.71
N SER A 192 -4.21 12.77 -19.76
CA SER A 192 -3.55 12.45 -21.03
C SER A 192 -2.91 13.65 -21.73
N ARG A 193 -3.45 14.87 -21.57
CA ARG A 193 -2.90 16.10 -22.19
C ARG A 193 -1.62 16.54 -21.49
N TRP A 194 -1.59 16.36 -20.18
CA TRP A 194 -0.36 16.51 -19.41
C TRP A 194 0.62 15.43 -19.86
N ALA A 195 0.27 14.14 -19.72
CA ALA A 195 1.13 13.00 -20.00
C ALA A 195 1.79 13.01 -21.40
N SER A 196 1.20 13.66 -22.41
CA SER A 196 1.81 13.77 -23.73
C SER A 196 3.10 14.63 -23.76
N HIS A 197 3.31 15.54 -22.81
CA HIS A 197 4.40 16.53 -22.87
C HIS A 197 5.48 16.37 -21.77
N VAL A 198 5.24 15.55 -20.75
CA VAL A 198 6.04 15.53 -19.50
C VAL A 198 7.17 14.51 -19.54
N ARG A 199 8.18 14.65 -18.69
CA ARG A 199 9.25 13.66 -18.58
C ARG A 199 8.85 12.47 -17.70
N TYR A 200 9.40 11.28 -17.96
CA TYR A 200 9.12 10.08 -17.17
C TYR A 200 9.33 10.28 -15.65
N THR A 201 10.29 11.12 -15.25
CA THR A 201 10.55 11.49 -13.85
C THR A 201 9.39 12.23 -13.20
N GLU A 202 8.74 13.13 -13.94
CA GLU A 202 7.55 13.86 -13.45
C GLU A 202 6.37 12.89 -13.29
N ILE A 203 6.17 11.98 -14.26
CA ILE A 203 5.13 10.95 -14.16
C ILE A 203 5.35 10.06 -12.95
N ARG A 204 6.59 9.61 -12.73
CA ARG A 204 6.98 8.81 -11.57
C ARG A 204 6.63 9.55 -10.27
N SER A 205 7.05 10.81 -10.15
CA SER A 205 6.81 11.60 -8.93
C SER A 205 5.32 11.81 -8.66
N GLU A 206 4.53 12.05 -9.71
CA GLU A 206 3.11 12.29 -9.60
C GLU A 206 2.35 11.01 -9.21
N ALA A 207 2.64 9.90 -9.88
CA ALA A 207 2.03 8.60 -9.62
C ALA A 207 2.38 8.11 -8.20
N LEU A 208 3.65 8.15 -7.82
CA LEU A 208 4.10 7.74 -6.48
C LEU A 208 3.47 8.61 -5.39
N GLY A 209 3.34 9.92 -5.63
CA GLY A 209 2.65 10.83 -4.72
C GLY A 209 1.17 10.49 -4.56
N ALA A 210 0.47 10.16 -5.66
CA ALA A 210 -0.94 9.76 -5.64
C ALA A 210 -1.15 8.46 -4.86
N PHE A 211 -0.34 7.42 -5.13
CA PHE A 211 -0.40 6.15 -4.41
C PHE A 211 -0.18 6.33 -2.90
N ARG A 212 0.85 7.09 -2.50
CA ARG A 212 1.15 7.34 -1.08
C ARG A 212 0.07 8.18 -0.41
N ALA A 213 -0.55 9.12 -1.12
CA ALA A 213 -1.66 9.89 -0.58
C ALA A 213 -2.90 9.00 -0.36
N ALA A 214 -3.23 8.12 -1.31
CA ALA A 214 -4.35 7.20 -1.18
C ALA A 214 -4.13 6.17 -0.06
N ALA A 215 -2.91 5.64 0.07
CA ALA A 215 -2.55 4.71 1.13
C ALA A 215 -2.65 5.34 2.54
N ARG A 216 -2.30 6.63 2.68
CA ARG A 216 -2.46 7.36 3.96
C ARG A 216 -3.92 7.54 4.33
N GLN A 217 -4.76 7.97 3.38
CA GLN A 217 -6.20 8.12 3.61
C GLN A 217 -6.86 6.80 4.00
N LEU A 218 -6.44 5.68 3.38
CA LEU A 218 -6.95 4.36 3.76
C LEU A 218 -6.43 3.93 5.13
N GLY A 219 -5.16 4.21 5.47
CA GLY A 219 -4.58 3.90 6.78
C GLY A 219 -5.24 4.66 7.94
N ASP A 220 -5.75 5.86 7.69
CA ASP A 220 -6.58 6.61 8.65
C ASP A 220 -7.95 5.93 8.89
N THR A 221 -8.38 5.06 7.96
CA THR A 221 -9.54 4.17 8.13
C THR A 221 -9.09 2.87 8.81
N ASP A 222 -8.65 2.98 10.06
CA ASP A 222 -8.01 1.88 10.76
C ASP A 222 -9.02 0.77 11.11
N ILE A 223 -8.86 -0.42 10.52
CA ILE A 223 -9.71 -1.59 10.78
C ILE A 223 -9.66 -2.04 12.25
N THR A 224 -8.62 -1.67 12.99
CA THR A 224 -8.49 -2.01 14.41
C THR A 224 -9.54 -1.31 15.27
N THR A 225 -10.22 -0.29 14.72
CA THR A 225 -11.36 0.35 15.38
C THR A 225 -12.64 -0.47 15.33
N VAL A 226 -12.73 -1.50 14.48
CA VAL A 226 -13.87 -2.44 14.49
C VAL A 226 -13.71 -3.38 15.68
N GLN A 227 -14.11 -2.89 16.86
CA GLN A 227 -14.03 -3.64 18.09
C GLN A 227 -15.04 -4.79 18.06
N LYS A 228 -14.57 -6.01 18.27
CA LYS A 228 -15.45 -7.18 18.40
C LYS A 228 -16.51 -6.90 19.47
N PRO A 229 -17.82 -7.06 19.15
CA PRO A 229 -18.87 -6.79 20.12
C PRO A 229 -18.74 -7.70 21.34
N ALA A 230 -18.97 -7.12 22.52
CA ALA A 230 -18.78 -7.81 23.81
C ALA A 230 -19.64 -9.09 23.93
N SER A 231 -20.78 -9.15 23.24
CA SER A 231 -21.64 -10.34 23.18
C SER A 231 -20.98 -11.53 22.48
N LEU A 232 -20.21 -11.31 21.41
CA LEU A 232 -19.46 -12.37 20.74
C LEU A 232 -18.30 -12.90 21.60
N ALA A 233 -17.65 -12.02 22.36
CA ALA A 233 -16.65 -12.43 23.33
C ALA A 233 -17.29 -13.32 24.43
N ARG A 234 -18.46 -12.91 24.93
CA ARG A 234 -19.18 -13.66 25.97
C ARG A 234 -19.74 -14.99 25.48
N LEU A 235 -20.19 -15.07 24.21
CA LEU A 235 -20.61 -16.34 23.59
C LEU A 235 -19.45 -17.33 23.46
N GLN A 236 -18.26 -16.87 23.06
CA GLN A 236 -17.07 -17.71 23.02
C GLN A 236 -16.68 -18.21 24.41
N GLU A 237 -16.68 -17.33 25.41
CA GLU A 237 -16.39 -17.70 26.81
C GLU A 237 -17.37 -18.77 27.33
N LEU A 238 -18.66 -18.66 27.00
CA LEU A 238 -19.68 -19.62 27.42
C LEU A 238 -19.54 -20.98 26.70
N VAL A 239 -19.20 -20.98 25.42
CA VAL A 239 -18.88 -22.20 24.64
C VAL A 239 -17.62 -22.87 25.18
N GLU A 240 -16.58 -22.10 25.50
CA GLU A 240 -15.35 -22.61 26.13
C GLU A 240 -15.62 -23.19 27.52
N HIS A 241 -16.44 -22.52 28.34
CA HIS A 241 -16.81 -23.03 29.66
C HIS A 241 -17.58 -24.36 29.57
N LEU A 242 -18.51 -24.50 28.62
CA LEU A 242 -19.23 -25.76 28.40
C LEU A 242 -18.31 -26.89 27.91
N ALA A 243 -17.29 -26.56 27.10
CA ALA A 243 -16.31 -27.52 26.61
C ALA A 243 -15.32 -28.00 27.71
N HIS A 244 -15.05 -27.17 28.72
CA HIS A 244 -14.11 -27.50 29.82
C HIS A 244 -14.80 -28.04 31.08
N GLY A 245 -16.07 -27.72 31.32
CA GLY A 245 -16.82 -28.11 32.52
C GLY A 245 -17.31 -29.56 32.56
N THR A 246 -17.02 -30.37 31.54
CA THR A 246 -17.49 -31.77 31.43
C THR A 246 -16.46 -32.82 31.89
N ARG A 247 -15.41 -32.42 32.62
CA ARG A 247 -14.26 -33.30 32.94
C ARG A 247 -14.06 -33.71 34.40
N ASP A 248 -14.97 -33.36 35.32
CA ASP A 248 -14.95 -33.83 36.72
C ASP A 248 -16.05 -34.85 37.02
#